data_AF-A0A7S2JRY5-F1
#
_entry.id   AF-A0A7S2JRY5-F1
#
_cell.length_a   1.000
_cell.length_b   1.000
_cell.length_c   1.000
_cell.angle_alpha   90.00
_cell.angle_beta   90.00
_cell.angle_gamma   90.00
#
_symmetry.space_group_name_H-M   'P 1'
#
loop_
_entity.id
_entity.type
_entity.pdbx_description
1 polymer ?
#
loop_
_entity_poly.entity_id
_entity_poly.type
_entity_poly.pdbx_seq_one_letter_code
_entity_poly.pdbx_strand_id
1 'polypeptide(L)'
;DVGFYIGLATSAAHCAWVYLLVYRLGLGNFGMGLANCILWASMAVLTNAYLFICAPQLGVQRAWLLEITAGFRGWSAYLRVAVPAIVVHCAEGWFWECITFLVSYLGVVQLAAHVCMVTVETTAFMVAQGISSTAATLVGAALGRGDAALARLQVRIACVWTVLVA
;
A
#
# COMPACT_ATOMS: atom_id res chain seq x y z
N ASP A 1 15.20 1.05 2.67
CA ASP A 1 14.50 0.25 1.64
C ASP A 1 14.58 0.86 0.26
N VAL A 2 14.98 0.10 -0.76
CA VAL A 2 14.99 0.58 -2.16
C VAL A 2 13.58 0.86 -2.69
N GLY A 3 12.58 0.11 -2.22
CA GLY A 3 11.18 0.36 -2.58
C GLY A 3 10.70 1.77 -2.20
N PHE A 4 11.19 2.33 -1.09
CA PHE A 4 10.88 3.71 -0.69
C PHE A 4 11.42 4.72 -1.73
N TYR A 5 12.68 4.58 -2.15
CA TYR A 5 13.27 5.47 -3.14
C TYR A 5 12.61 5.36 -4.51
N ILE A 6 12.25 4.14 -4.93
CA ILE A 6 11.49 3.91 -6.16
C ILE A 6 10.13 4.62 -6.06
N GLY A 7 9.40 4.43 -4.96
CA GLY A 7 8.11 5.08 -4.74
C GLY A 7 8.22 6.60 -4.78
N LEU A 8 9.21 7.19 -4.10
CA LEU A 8 9.42 8.63 -4.11
C LEU A 8 9.70 9.16 -5.53
N ALA A 9 10.54 8.47 -6.30
CA ALA A 9 10.88 8.86 -7.67
C ALA A 9 9.68 8.75 -8.61
N THR A 10 8.90 7.66 -8.54
CA THR A 10 7.72 7.48 -9.39
C THR A 10 6.60 8.44 -9.01
N SER A 11 6.40 8.72 -7.71
CA SER A 11 5.46 9.76 -7.24
C SER A 11 5.85 11.16 -7.72
N ALA A 12 7.14 11.51 -7.71
CA ALA A 12 7.59 12.78 -8.28
C ALA A 12 7.35 12.84 -9.80
N ALA A 13 7.62 11.74 -10.52
CA ALA A 13 7.34 11.64 -11.95
C ALA A 13 5.84 11.70 -12.26
N HIS A 14 4.98 11.23 -11.36
CA HIS A 14 3.52 11.31 -11.50
C HIS A 14 3.03 12.75 -11.66
N CYS A 15 3.61 13.72 -10.95
CA CYS A 15 3.28 15.14 -11.15
C CYS A 15 3.54 15.60 -12.59
N ALA A 16 4.63 15.14 -13.21
CA ALA A 16 4.94 15.44 -14.61
C ALA A 16 3.95 14.76 -15.57
N TRP A 17 3.57 13.50 -15.30
CA TRP A 17 2.57 12.78 -16.09
C TRP A 17 1.20 13.42 -16.01
N VAL A 18 0.76 13.84 -14.82
CA VAL A 18 -0.49 14.56 -14.61
C VAL A 18 -0.48 15.87 -15.39
N TYR A 19 0.59 16.67 -15.27
CA TYR A 19 0.71 17.91 -16.03
C TYR A 19 0.66 17.67 -17.55
N LEU A 20 1.38 16.67 -18.05
CA LEU A 20 1.40 16.37 -19.48
C LEU A 20 0.04 15.86 -19.98
N LEU A 21 -0.54 14.85 -19.33
CA LEU A 21 -1.74 14.16 -19.80
C LEU A 21 -3.01 14.99 -19.59
N VAL A 22 -3.10 15.69 -18.45
CA VAL A 22 -4.31 16.43 -18.09
C VAL A 22 -4.26 17.84 -18.65
N TYR A 23 -3.17 18.58 -18.39
CA TYR A 23 -3.08 19.99 -18.78
C TYR A 23 -2.62 20.19 -20.22
N ARG A 24 -1.52 19.55 -20.64
CA ARG A 24 -0.98 19.75 -22.00
C ARG A 24 -1.77 19.04 -23.10
N LEU A 25 -2.22 17.82 -22.82
CA LEU A 25 -2.97 17.00 -23.78
C LEU A 25 -4.50 17.12 -23.62
N GLY A 26 -4.97 17.80 -22.57
CA GLY A 26 -6.39 18.08 -22.37
C GLY A 26 -7.27 16.85 -22.11
N LEU A 27 -6.69 15.73 -21.67
CA LEU A 27 -7.41 14.46 -21.51
C LEU A 27 -8.31 14.41 -20.25
N GLY A 28 -8.29 15.46 -19.42
CA GLY A 28 -9.14 15.57 -18.23
C GLY A 28 -9.01 14.36 -17.29
N ASN A 29 -10.16 13.84 -16.82
CA ASN A 29 -10.21 12.68 -15.91
C ASN A 29 -9.63 11.40 -16.54
N PHE A 30 -9.73 11.22 -17.86
CA PHE A 30 -9.09 10.10 -18.53
C PHE A 30 -7.56 10.20 -18.45
N GLY A 31 -7.01 11.42 -18.60
CA GLY A 31 -5.60 11.70 -18.39
C GLY A 31 -5.12 11.41 -16.96
N MET A 32 -5.92 11.75 -15.95
CA MET A 32 -5.64 11.40 -14.54
C MET A 32 -5.56 9.88 -14.34
N GLY A 33 -6.50 9.14 -14.92
CA GLY A 33 -6.51 7.68 -14.89
C GLY A 33 -5.25 7.08 -15.53
N LEU A 34 -4.87 7.56 -16.72
CA LEU A 34 -3.63 7.13 -17.39
C LEU A 34 -2.38 7.44 -16.57
N ALA A 35 -2.28 8.64 -16.01
CA ALA A 35 -1.16 9.03 -15.15
C ALA A 35 -1.02 8.11 -13.93
N ASN A 36 -2.14 7.68 -13.34
CA ASN A 36 -2.16 6.73 -12.22
C ASN A 36 -1.74 5.32 -12.66
N CYS A 37 -2.23 4.84 -13.81
CA CYS A 37 -1.78 3.57 -14.38
C CYS A 37 -0.26 3.56 -14.63
N ILE A 38 0.29 4.65 -15.18
CA ILE A 38 1.74 4.81 -15.42
C ILE A 38 2.51 4.80 -14.10
N LEU A 39 2.01 5.47 -13.06
CA LEU A 39 2.62 5.46 -11.72
C LEU A 39 2.76 4.02 -11.20
N TRP A 40 1.68 3.25 -11.14
CA TRP A 40 1.70 1.89 -10.62
C TRP A 40 2.51 0.93 -11.50
N ALA A 41 2.38 1.05 -12.83
CA ALA A 41 3.15 0.23 -13.78
C ALA A 41 4.66 0.50 -13.66
N SER A 42 5.07 1.78 -13.60
CA SER A 42 6.48 2.15 -13.44
C SER A 42 7.04 1.66 -12.10
N MET A 43 6.28 1.79 -11.01
CA MET A 43 6.67 1.28 -9.70
C MET A 43 6.84 -0.24 -9.71
N ALA A 44 5.92 -0.97 -10.33
CA ALA A 44 6.00 -2.42 -10.49
C ALA A 44 7.22 -2.83 -11.32
N VAL A 45 7.43 -2.20 -12.48
CA VAL A 45 8.57 -2.51 -13.38
C VAL A 45 9.89 -2.24 -12.67
N LEU A 46 10.06 -1.07 -12.03
CA LEU A 46 11.30 -0.71 -11.34
C LEU A 46 11.60 -1.64 -10.17
N THR A 47 10.57 -2.02 -9.39
CA THR A 47 10.74 -2.94 -8.26
C THR A 47 11.14 -4.34 -8.74
N ASN A 48 10.49 -4.86 -9.79
CA ASN A 48 10.83 -6.16 -10.36
C ASN A 48 12.21 -6.15 -11.03
N ALA A 49 12.57 -5.08 -11.73
CA ALA A 49 13.88 -4.91 -12.33
C ALA A 49 14.98 -4.89 -11.25
N TYR A 50 14.77 -4.13 -10.17
CA TYR A 50 15.68 -4.11 -9.02
C TYR A 50 15.87 -5.50 -8.42
N LEU A 51 14.77 -6.21 -8.13
CA LEU A 51 14.83 -7.57 -7.58
C LEU A 51 15.59 -8.52 -8.51
N PHE A 52 15.34 -8.45 -9.83
CA PHE A 52 15.99 -9.30 -10.81
C PHE A 52 17.50 -9.03 -10.93
N ILE A 53 17.90 -7.75 -10.91
CA ILE A 53 19.31 -7.34 -10.96
C ILE A 53 20.04 -7.83 -9.70
N CYS A 54 19.47 -7.58 -8.53
CA CYS A 54 20.05 -7.92 -7.23
C CYS A 54 19.85 -9.39 -6.80
N ALA A 55 19.04 -10.18 -7.51
CA ALA A 55 18.75 -11.57 -7.15
C ALA A 55 19.99 -12.41 -6.79
N PRO A 56 21.12 -12.36 -7.56
CA PRO A 56 22.32 -13.14 -7.23
C PRO A 56 22.95 -12.74 -5.89
N GLN A 57 22.87 -11.45 -5.52
CA GLN A 57 23.40 -10.92 -4.26
C GLN A 57 22.52 -11.30 -3.07
N LEU A 58 21.23 -11.49 -3.31
CA LEU A 58 20.23 -11.89 -2.32
C LEU A 58 20.14 -13.42 -2.14
N GLY A 59 20.96 -14.20 -2.87
CA GLY A 59 20.90 -15.66 -2.86
C GLY A 59 19.67 -16.23 -3.57
N VAL A 60 18.99 -15.42 -4.39
CA VAL A 60 17.80 -15.81 -5.14
C VAL A 60 18.18 -16.12 -6.58
N GLN A 61 17.75 -17.28 -7.08
CA GLN A 61 17.95 -17.63 -8.49
C GLN A 61 17.01 -16.82 -9.38
N ARG A 62 17.53 -16.16 -10.41
CA ARG A 62 16.71 -15.38 -11.36
C ARG A 62 15.61 -16.20 -12.03
N ALA A 63 15.85 -17.49 -12.27
CA ALA A 63 14.86 -18.40 -12.86
C ALA A 63 13.57 -18.48 -12.03
N TRP A 64 13.69 -18.47 -10.69
CA TRP A 64 12.53 -18.48 -9.78
C TRP A 64 11.66 -17.22 -9.91
N LEU A 65 12.26 -16.07 -10.23
CA LEU A 65 11.52 -14.82 -10.43
C LEU A 65 10.73 -14.81 -11.74
N LEU A 66 11.13 -15.62 -12.73
CA LEU A 66 10.49 -15.73 -14.03
C LEU A 66 9.46 -16.88 -14.08
N GLU A 67 9.54 -17.82 -13.15
CA GLU A 67 8.64 -18.98 -13.09
C GLU A 67 7.30 -18.59 -12.44
N ILE A 68 6.37 -18.09 -13.27
CA ILE A 68 5.02 -17.71 -12.83
C ILE A 68 4.34 -18.85 -12.07
N THR A 69 4.44 -20.09 -12.56
CA THR A 69 3.79 -21.27 -11.98
C THR A 69 4.31 -21.65 -10.60
N ALA A 70 5.57 -21.33 -10.27
CA ALA A 70 6.13 -21.58 -8.95
C ALA A 70 5.43 -20.73 -7.88
N GLY A 71 4.97 -19.53 -8.22
CA GLY A 71 4.22 -18.65 -7.31
C GLY A 71 2.87 -19.19 -6.86
N PHE A 72 2.31 -20.17 -7.59
CA PHE A 72 1.01 -20.80 -7.28
C PHE A 72 1.18 -22.01 -6.34
N ARG A 73 2.42 -22.44 -6.05
CA ARG A 73 2.67 -23.53 -5.11
C ARG A 73 2.30 -23.09 -3.69
N GLY A 74 1.44 -23.85 -3.02
CA GLY A 74 0.98 -23.52 -1.66
C GLY A 74 -0.05 -22.39 -1.58
N TRP A 75 -0.68 -22.03 -2.70
CA TRP A 75 -1.62 -20.91 -2.74
C TRP A 75 -2.82 -21.09 -1.80
N SER A 76 -3.25 -22.32 -1.54
CA SER A 76 -4.34 -22.58 -0.58
C SER A 76 -4.04 -22.07 0.82
N ALA A 77 -2.79 -22.22 1.31
CA ALA A 77 -2.38 -21.71 2.61
C ALA A 77 -2.34 -20.17 2.64
N TYR A 78 -1.86 -19.56 1.56
CA TYR A 78 -1.88 -18.11 1.39
C TYR A 78 -3.32 -17.56 1.36
N LEU A 79 -4.20 -18.15 0.55
CA LEU A 79 -5.60 -17.72 0.42
C LEU A 79 -6.38 -17.85 1.73
N ARG A 80 -6.05 -18.85 2.57
CA ARG A 80 -6.65 -18.99 3.89
C ARG A 80 -6.43 -17.79 4.81
N VAL A 81 -5.36 -17.02 4.58
CA VAL A 81 -5.06 -15.78 5.32
C VAL A 81 -5.47 -14.54 4.52
N ALA A 82 -5.19 -14.54 3.21
CA ALA A 82 -5.46 -13.40 2.34
C ALA A 82 -6.96 -13.13 2.18
N VAL A 83 -7.81 -14.17 2.03
CA VAL A 83 -9.25 -13.98 1.85
C VAL A 83 -9.89 -13.31 3.07
N PRO A 84 -9.69 -13.78 4.32
CA PRO A 84 -10.17 -13.04 5.48
C PRO A 84 -9.65 -11.61 5.56
N ALA A 85 -8.37 -11.38 5.26
CA ALA A 85 -7.79 -10.03 5.28
C ALA A 85 -8.46 -9.09 4.26
N ILE A 86 -8.71 -9.59 3.04
CA ILE A 86 -9.43 -8.85 2.00
C ILE A 86 -10.86 -8.54 2.46
N VAL A 87 -11.57 -9.52 3.02
CA VAL A 87 -12.96 -9.31 3.48
C VAL A 87 -13.03 -8.23 4.55
N VAL A 88 -12.14 -8.25 5.54
CA VAL A 88 -12.09 -7.23 6.59
C VAL A 88 -11.80 -5.85 5.98
N HIS A 89 -10.82 -5.76 5.09
CA HIS A 89 -10.44 -4.49 4.47
C HIS A 89 -11.51 -3.92 3.53
N CYS A 90 -12.16 -4.77 2.74
CA CYS A 90 -13.29 -4.38 1.89
C CYS A 90 -14.50 -3.96 2.71
N ALA A 91 -14.80 -4.67 3.82
CA ALA A 91 -15.91 -4.31 4.69
C ALA A 91 -15.70 -2.92 5.32
N GLU A 92 -14.47 -2.61 5.74
CA GLU A 92 -14.10 -1.29 6.23
C GLU A 92 -14.27 -0.21 5.15
N GLY A 93 -13.77 -0.46 3.92
CA GLY A 93 -13.93 0.46 2.80
C GLY A 93 -15.39 0.73 2.43
N TRP A 94 -16.19 -0.32 2.30
CA TRP A 94 -17.62 -0.20 1.99
C TRP A 94 -18.40 0.51 3.09
N PHE A 95 -18.02 0.32 4.36
CA PHE A 95 -18.62 1.06 5.46
C PHE A 95 -18.43 2.57 5.31
N TRP A 96 -17.21 3.00 4.97
CA TRP A 96 -16.91 4.42 4.70
C TRP A 96 -17.65 4.97 3.47
N GLU A 97 -17.80 4.17 2.42
CA GLU A 97 -18.59 4.54 1.24
C GLU A 97 -20.08 4.69 1.59
N CYS A 98 -20.65 3.77 2.36
CA CYS A 98 -22.03 3.86 2.86
C CYS A 98 -22.27 5.15 3.65
N ILE A 99 -21.36 5.52 4.55
CA ILE A 99 -21.45 6.79 5.29
C ILE A 99 -21.43 7.96 4.32
N THR A 100 -20.48 7.96 3.38
CA THR A 100 -20.35 9.05 2.41
C THR A 100 -21.61 9.20 1.55
N PHE A 101 -22.21 8.09 1.12
CA PHE A 101 -23.50 8.10 0.43
C PHE A 101 -24.61 8.68 1.31
N LEU A 102 -24.72 8.26 2.57
CA LEU A 102 -25.72 8.79 3.50
C LEU A 102 -25.56 10.30 3.71
N VAL A 103 -24.33 10.78 3.90
CA VAL A 103 -24.05 12.21 4.06
C VAL A 103 -24.33 12.98 2.77
N SER A 104 -24.11 12.37 1.60
CA SER A 104 -24.40 13.01 0.31
C SER A 104 -25.88 13.37 0.14
N TYR A 105 -26.80 12.63 0.77
CA TYR A 105 -28.23 12.95 0.79
C TYR A 105 -28.59 14.14 1.69
N LEU A 106 -27.75 14.48 2.67
CA LEU A 106 -28.00 15.58 3.61
C LEU A 106 -27.74 16.96 3.00
N GLY A 107 -27.00 17.02 1.90
CA GLY A 107 -26.71 18.24 1.16
C GLY A 107 -25.21 18.44 0.91
N VAL A 108 -24.92 19.39 0.02
CA VAL A 108 -23.54 19.65 -0.47
C VAL A 108 -22.63 20.16 0.64
N VAL A 109 -23.14 20.94 1.59
CA VAL A 109 -22.35 21.49 2.69
C VAL A 109 -21.91 20.39 3.65
N GLN A 110 -22.82 19.48 4.00
CA GLN A 110 -22.56 18.33 4.88
C GLN A 110 -21.57 17.37 4.22
N LEU A 111 -21.75 17.10 2.93
CA LEU A 111 -20.82 16.27 2.16
C LEU A 111 -19.42 16.88 2.10
N ALA A 112 -19.30 18.18 1.83
CA ALA A 112 -18.01 18.87 1.83
C ALA A 112 -17.33 18.80 3.20
N ALA A 113 -18.07 19.02 4.29
CA ALA A 113 -17.56 18.91 5.65
C ALA A 113 -17.06 17.49 5.95
N HIS A 114 -17.83 16.47 5.59
CA HIS A 114 -17.44 15.06 5.74
C HIS A 114 -16.16 14.72 4.97
N VAL A 115 -16.06 15.11 3.69
CA VAL A 115 -14.85 14.86 2.89
C VAL A 115 -13.63 15.55 3.51
N CYS A 116 -13.76 16.78 4.00
CA CYS A 116 -12.68 17.46 4.71
C CYS A 116 -12.26 16.70 5.97
N MET A 117 -13.21 16.26 6.81
CA MET A 117 -12.89 15.48 8.01
C MET A 117 -12.21 14.16 7.68
N VAL A 118 -12.74 13.40 6.71
CA VAL A 118 -12.13 12.14 6.26
C VAL A 118 -10.73 12.36 5.71
N THR A 119 -10.48 13.48 5.01
CA THR A 119 -9.12 13.80 4.51
C THR A 119 -8.14 14.03 5.67
N VAL A 120 -8.56 14.72 6.72
CA VAL A 120 -7.72 14.94 7.91
C VAL A 120 -7.49 13.64 8.67
N GLU A 121 -8.56 12.86 8.88
CA GLU A 121 -8.52 11.55 9.54
C GLU A 121 -7.59 10.58 8.81
N THR A 122 -7.75 10.43 7.49
CA THR A 122 -6.90 9.54 6.67
C THR A 122 -5.44 9.97 6.69
N THR A 123 -5.16 11.28 6.70
CA THR A 123 -3.79 11.80 6.81
C THR A 123 -3.15 11.42 8.14
N ALA A 124 -3.88 11.53 9.26
CA ALA A 124 -3.39 11.09 10.57
C ALA A 124 -3.19 9.57 10.61
N PHE A 125 -4.15 8.82 10.07
CA PHE A 125 -4.12 7.36 10.03
C PHE A 125 -2.94 6.78 9.23
N MET A 126 -2.48 7.46 8.17
CA MET A 126 -1.34 6.98 7.36
C MET A 126 -0.07 6.75 8.18
N VAL A 127 0.15 7.54 9.25
CA VAL A 127 1.33 7.37 10.11
C VAL A 127 1.22 6.08 10.93
N ALA A 128 0.05 5.84 11.54
CA ALA A 128 -0.25 4.61 12.26
C ALA A 128 -0.16 3.37 11.36
N GLN A 129 -0.66 3.49 10.12
CA GLN A 129 -0.56 2.44 9.11
C GLN A 129 0.91 2.12 8.78
N GLY A 130 1.76 3.14 8.61
CA GLY A 130 3.20 2.96 8.39
C GLY A 130 3.88 2.19 9.52
N ILE A 131 3.60 2.55 10.78
CA ILE A 131 4.11 1.84 11.96
C ILE A 131 3.66 0.38 11.95
N SER A 132 2.37 0.13 11.67
CA SER A 132 1.80 -1.23 11.61
C SER A 132 2.47 -2.08 10.53
N SER A 133 2.67 -1.54 9.32
CA SER A 133 3.37 -2.23 8.23
C SER A 133 4.82 -2.57 8.58
N THR A 134 5.57 -1.63 9.15
CA THR A 134 6.95 -1.87 9.60
C THR A 134 7.00 -2.93 10.71
N ALA A 135 6.07 -2.85 11.68
CA ALA A 135 5.97 -3.83 12.75
C ALA A 135 5.70 -5.23 12.21
N ALA A 136 4.77 -5.39 11.26
CA ALA A 136 4.47 -6.67 10.63
C ALA A 136 5.71 -7.29 9.97
N THR A 137 6.50 -6.49 9.23
CA THR A 137 7.76 -6.97 8.62
C THR A 137 8.80 -7.37 9.67
N LEU A 138 9.02 -6.55 10.70
CA LEU A 138 10.00 -6.80 11.75
C LEU A 138 9.65 -8.05 12.58
N VAL A 139 8.39 -8.15 12.99
CA VAL A 139 7.85 -9.28 13.76
C VAL A 139 7.91 -10.55 12.92
N GLY A 140 7.51 -10.49 11.65
CA GLY A 140 7.63 -11.61 10.71
C GLY A 140 9.08 -12.09 10.58
N ALA A 141 10.03 -11.16 10.46
CA ALA A 141 11.45 -11.48 10.39
C ALA A 141 11.98 -12.10 11.71
N ALA A 142 11.55 -11.61 12.88
CA ALA A 142 11.94 -12.17 14.17
C ALA A 142 11.37 -13.59 14.38
N LEU A 143 10.09 -13.80 14.05
CA LEU A 143 9.45 -15.11 14.08
C LEU A 143 10.13 -16.10 13.11
N GLY A 144 10.51 -15.64 11.91
CA GLY A 144 11.26 -16.45 10.94
C GLY A 144 12.64 -16.89 11.44
N ARG A 145 13.24 -16.16 12.38
CA ARG A 145 14.49 -16.56 13.08
C ARG A 145 14.25 -17.39 14.34
N GLY A 146 12.99 -17.67 14.70
CA GLY A 146 12.63 -18.38 15.94
C GLY A 146 12.72 -17.53 17.22
N ASP A 147 12.92 -16.22 17.11
CA ASP A 147 13.07 -15.33 18.27
C ASP A 147 11.72 -14.74 18.70
N ALA A 148 10.97 -15.52 19.48
CA ALA A 148 9.67 -15.12 20.00
C ALA A 148 9.77 -13.97 21.04
N ALA A 149 10.92 -13.81 21.72
CA ALA A 149 11.10 -12.74 22.69
C ALA A 149 11.21 -11.38 21.99
N LEU A 150 12.03 -11.31 20.94
CA LEU A 150 12.16 -10.13 20.09
C LEU A 150 10.84 -9.79 19.39
N ALA A 151 10.13 -10.79 18.85
CA ALA A 151 8.82 -10.58 18.23
C ALA A 151 7.83 -9.92 19.20
N ARG A 152 7.74 -10.38 20.45
CA ARG A 152 6.87 -9.77 21.48
C ARG A 152 7.28 -8.34 21.83
N LEU A 153 8.59 -8.07 21.92
CA LEU A 153 9.10 -6.73 22.17
C LEU A 153 8.73 -5.76 21.04
N GLN A 154 8.93 -6.18 19.79
CA GLN A 154 8.60 -5.39 18.60
C GLN A 154 7.10 -5.06 18.53
N VAL A 155 6.23 -6.04 18.83
CA VAL A 155 4.77 -5.79 18.93
C VAL A 155 4.46 -4.75 20.00
N ARG A 156 5.03 -4.88 21.20
CA ARG A 156 4.79 -3.91 22.29
C ARG A 156 5.22 -2.51 21.91
N ILE A 157 6.42 -2.36 21.34
CA ILE A 157 6.94 -1.07 20.88
C ILE A 157 6.02 -0.48 19.82
N ALA A 158 5.61 -1.29 18.83
CA ALA A 158 4.69 -0.84 17.79
C ALA A 158 3.35 -0.37 18.37
N CYS A 159 2.72 -1.13 19.28
CA CYS A 159 1.47 -0.73 19.92
C CYS A 159 1.60 0.59 20.68
N VAL A 160 2.70 0.78 21.43
CA VAL A 160 2.95 2.04 22.15
C VAL A 160 3.06 3.21 21.18
N TRP A 161 3.86 3.07 20.11
CA TRP A 161 4.00 4.12 19.11
C TRP A 161 2.72 4.41 18.35
N THR A 162 1.95 3.38 17.98
CA THR A 162 0.66 3.57 17.32
C THR A 162 -0.31 4.35 18.22
N VAL A 163 -0.39 4.05 19.51
CA VAL A 163 -1.27 4.77 20.46
C VAL A 163 -0.78 6.19 20.77
N LEU A 164 0.53 6.45 20.71
CA LEU A 164 1.07 7.79 20.92
C LEU A 164 0.84 8.72 19.72
N VAL A 165 0.73 8.16 18.52
CA VAL A 165 0.62 8.90 17.26
C VAL A 165 -0.82 9.02 16.76
N ALA A 166 -1.68 8.04 17.08
CA ALA A 166 -3.12 8.07 16.81
C ALA A 166 -3.86 8.96 17.83
#